data_AF-D4D712-F1
#
_entry.id   AF-D4D712-F1
#
_cell.length_a   1.000
_cell.length_b   1.000
_cell.length_c   1.000
_cell.angle_alpha   90.00
_cell.angle_beta   90.00
_cell.angle_gamma   90.00
#
_symmetry.space_group_name_H-M   'P 1'
#
loop_
_entity.id
_entity.type
_entity.pdbx_description
1 polymer ?
#
loop_
_entity_poly.entity_id
_entity_poly.type
_entity_poly.pdbx_seq_one_letter_code
_entity_poly.pdbx_strand_id
1 'polypeptide(L)'
;MKPYIDGMLRGATQGPDIQPTPVSVPAREAVAGTNLAHQPPRGQVRNASTLGEVESLLASAKSSCAVIFFTSSTCPPCKLVYPTYDELAEEAGSKAVLIKVDIGRAYDVSSHYQVRATPTFITYLKGKKENQWSGANPAELRGNVQLLLRMAWPPHPHSSLKLPSLERHIDQYISYRKVPPLDKLLSKVGAAASDANIVALVNFIKASNTDQPKPPLPDLSQLTFFVKTKFLSLPAETHFAILDLFRVAFADPRVSGYFAEEHGHGTILTLLSRANDLADTPYSQQLVMTHLACNLFTSHLYLTQLSSHDALRHTCIKLATNALLDHRSSLRATGTSLIFNLAAANHNKRLLDPPEAESLPEADQFELVASVVEAIRAEKESPETLHGLLLSLGLLVHHAPTEGEVVELCMALEVESIISEKTALDAFKKEKALLQEIGQELIGKGLSLN
;
A
#
# COMPACT_ATOMS: atom_id res chain seq x y z
N MET A 1 -13.22 0.87 -14.52
CA MET A 1 -11.95 1.61 -14.27
C MET A 1 -11.31 2.17 -15.54
N LYS A 2 -10.98 1.39 -16.59
CA LYS A 2 -10.33 1.91 -17.81
C LYS A 2 -11.10 3.05 -18.55
N PRO A 3 -12.41 2.91 -18.88
CA PRO A 3 -13.16 4.00 -19.53
C PRO A 3 -13.46 5.19 -18.61
N TYR A 4 -13.25 5.05 -17.29
CA TYR A 4 -13.47 6.10 -16.29
C TYR A 4 -12.25 7.02 -16.17
N ILE A 5 -11.05 6.44 -16.22
CA ILE A 5 -9.77 7.17 -16.22
C ILE A 5 -9.57 7.94 -17.55
N ASP A 6 -10.03 7.41 -18.68
CA ASP A 6 -10.00 8.13 -19.96
C ASP A 6 -10.87 9.41 -19.95
N GLY A 7 -11.90 9.46 -19.09
CA GLY A 7 -12.71 10.65 -18.85
C GLY A 7 -11.92 11.82 -18.25
N MET A 8 -10.93 11.54 -17.39
CA MET A 8 -10.06 12.55 -16.77
C MET A 8 -9.20 13.31 -17.79
N LEU A 9 -9.02 12.78 -19.00
CA LEU A 9 -8.09 13.29 -20.01
C LEU A 9 -8.73 14.13 -21.10
N ARG A 10 -10.07 14.27 -21.12
CA ARG A 10 -10.79 14.99 -22.19
C ARG A 10 -10.72 16.53 -22.07
N GLY A 11 -10.30 17.07 -20.94
CA GLY A 11 -10.49 18.50 -20.63
C GLY A 11 -9.29 19.44 -20.73
N ALA A 12 -8.19 19.09 -21.44
CA ALA A 12 -7.02 19.98 -21.45
C ALA A 12 -6.37 20.28 -22.82
N THR A 13 -6.72 19.61 -23.92
CA THR A 13 -6.14 19.96 -25.24
C THR A 13 -7.06 19.60 -26.42
N GLN A 14 -7.81 20.60 -26.92
CA GLN A 14 -8.35 20.78 -28.30
C GLN A 14 -9.78 20.28 -28.65
N GLY A 15 -10.45 21.04 -29.55
CA GLY A 15 -11.89 21.04 -29.94
C GLY A 15 -12.38 19.96 -30.93
N PRO A 16 -13.52 20.17 -31.65
CA PRO A 16 -14.57 19.15 -31.86
C PRO A 16 -14.22 18.01 -32.83
N ASP A 17 -14.61 16.80 -32.41
CA ASP A 17 -14.38 15.50 -33.03
C ASP A 17 -15.29 15.19 -34.24
N ILE A 18 -14.74 14.44 -35.20
CA ILE A 18 -15.49 13.58 -36.12
C ILE A 18 -15.26 12.13 -35.67
N GLN A 19 -16.35 11.44 -35.31
CA GLN A 19 -16.34 10.03 -34.88
C GLN A 19 -16.02 9.05 -36.02
N PRO A 20 -15.44 7.88 -35.68
CA PRO A 20 -15.77 6.67 -36.40
C PRO A 20 -16.21 5.50 -35.50
N THR A 21 -17.02 4.66 -36.13
CA THR A 21 -17.80 3.49 -35.72
C THR A 21 -17.00 2.24 -35.28
N PRO A 22 -17.64 1.25 -34.61
CA PRO A 22 -16.96 0.16 -33.91
C PRO A 22 -16.60 -1.03 -34.81
N VAL A 23 -15.46 -1.66 -34.56
CA VAL A 23 -15.09 -2.96 -35.14
C VAL A 23 -14.89 -3.99 -34.01
N SER A 24 -15.47 -5.16 -34.22
CA SER A 24 -15.56 -6.34 -33.35
C SER A 24 -14.21 -7.00 -33.04
N VAL A 25 -14.05 -7.46 -31.80
CA VAL A 25 -12.88 -8.19 -31.27
C VAL A 25 -13.07 -9.70 -31.44
N PRO A 26 -12.11 -10.47 -31.98
CA PRO A 26 -12.05 -11.91 -31.78
C PRO A 26 -11.24 -12.25 -30.51
N ALA A 27 -11.73 -13.27 -29.79
CA ALA A 27 -11.16 -13.80 -28.56
C ALA A 27 -9.71 -14.29 -28.76
N ARG A 28 -8.83 -13.98 -27.78
CA ARG A 28 -7.44 -14.48 -27.73
C ARG A 28 -7.28 -15.48 -26.59
N GLU A 29 -6.73 -16.63 -26.95
CA GLU A 29 -6.36 -17.75 -26.10
C GLU A 29 -5.27 -17.39 -25.08
N ALA A 30 -5.38 -17.97 -23.90
CA ALA A 30 -4.48 -17.77 -22.77
C ALA A 30 -3.15 -18.51 -22.99
N VAL A 31 -2.04 -17.78 -23.00
CA VAL A 31 -0.69 -18.36 -22.91
C VAL A 31 -0.21 -18.21 -21.47
N ALA A 32 0.05 -19.35 -20.85
CA ALA A 32 0.50 -19.48 -19.47
C ALA A 32 1.88 -18.84 -19.27
N GLY A 33 1.90 -17.67 -18.61
CA GLY A 33 3.09 -17.12 -17.97
C GLY A 33 3.10 -17.53 -16.50
N THR A 34 4.20 -18.10 -16.04
CA THR A 34 4.45 -18.54 -14.67
C THR A 34 4.29 -17.41 -13.67
N ASN A 35 3.13 -17.33 -13.02
CA ASN A 35 2.95 -16.60 -11.77
C ASN A 35 3.73 -17.32 -10.68
N LEU A 36 4.92 -16.83 -10.33
CA LEU A 36 5.47 -17.07 -9.01
C LEU A 36 4.66 -16.20 -8.03
N ALA A 37 3.49 -16.72 -7.65
CA ALA A 37 2.74 -16.19 -6.53
C ALA A 37 3.66 -16.27 -5.31
N HIS A 38 3.95 -15.12 -4.71
CA HIS A 38 4.64 -15.03 -3.44
C HIS A 38 3.70 -15.68 -2.40
N GLN A 39 3.91 -16.97 -2.11
CA GLN A 39 3.20 -17.61 -1.00
C GLN A 39 3.70 -16.95 0.29
N PRO A 40 2.81 -16.47 1.18
CA PRO A 40 3.24 -15.95 2.46
C PRO A 40 4.05 -17.03 3.20
N PRO A 41 5.11 -16.66 3.94
CA PRO A 41 5.90 -17.63 4.68
C PRO A 41 4.99 -18.41 5.64
N ARG A 42 4.85 -19.72 5.40
CA ARG A 42 4.03 -20.59 6.26
C ARG A 42 4.70 -20.67 7.64
N GLY A 43 3.90 -20.56 8.69
CA GLY A 43 4.39 -20.73 10.06
C GLY A 43 4.87 -22.17 10.27
N GLN A 44 5.80 -22.36 11.19
CA GLN A 44 6.43 -23.66 11.45
C GLN A 44 6.59 -23.91 12.94
N VAL A 45 6.54 -25.18 13.32
CA VAL A 45 6.80 -25.60 14.70
C VAL A 45 8.29 -25.45 15.02
N ARG A 46 8.59 -24.74 16.10
CA ARG A 46 9.96 -24.52 16.58
C ARG A 46 10.28 -25.51 17.70
N ASN A 47 11.29 -26.34 17.51
CA ASN A 47 11.72 -27.26 18.56
C ASN A 47 12.65 -26.53 19.53
N ALA A 48 12.46 -26.76 20.83
CA ALA A 48 13.33 -26.23 21.88
C ALA A 48 13.72 -27.36 22.84
N SER A 49 14.99 -27.41 23.22
CA SER A 49 15.58 -28.44 24.08
C SER A 49 16.18 -27.87 25.38
N THR A 50 16.25 -26.55 25.52
CA THR A 50 16.78 -25.88 26.73
C THR A 50 15.83 -24.79 27.20
N LEU A 51 15.95 -24.39 28.47
CA LEU A 51 15.10 -23.32 29.02
C LEU A 51 15.34 -21.99 28.29
N GLY A 52 16.60 -21.65 27.98
CA GLY A 52 16.95 -20.41 27.27
C GLY A 52 16.37 -20.34 25.84
N GLU A 53 16.28 -21.46 25.13
CA GLU A 53 15.61 -21.51 23.82
C GLU A 53 14.11 -21.24 23.95
N VAL A 54 13.45 -21.87 24.92
CA VAL A 54 12.02 -21.63 25.18
C VAL A 54 11.78 -20.16 25.55
N GLU A 55 12.59 -19.60 26.45
CA GLU A 55 12.48 -18.20 26.87
C GLU A 55 12.71 -17.22 25.71
N SER A 56 13.70 -17.48 24.85
CA SER A 56 13.94 -16.69 23.64
C SER A 56 12.76 -16.72 22.68
N LEU A 57 12.16 -17.90 22.47
CA LEU A 57 10.98 -18.05 21.63
C LEU A 57 9.75 -17.35 22.23
N LEU A 58 9.53 -17.46 23.53
CA LEU A 58 8.47 -16.74 24.23
C LEU A 58 8.69 -15.22 24.18
N ALA A 59 9.94 -14.76 24.30
CA ALA A 59 10.30 -13.35 24.17
C ALA A 59 9.97 -12.84 22.75
N SER A 60 10.24 -13.64 21.71
CA SER A 60 9.85 -13.30 20.33
C SER A 60 8.34 -13.21 20.11
N ALA A 61 7.54 -13.83 20.99
CA ALA A 61 6.08 -13.82 20.96
C ALA A 61 5.44 -12.83 21.96
N LYS A 62 6.23 -11.95 22.57
CA LYS A 62 5.77 -11.08 23.66
C LYS A 62 4.70 -10.07 23.23
N SER A 63 4.69 -9.65 21.97
CA SER A 63 3.63 -8.80 21.39
C SER A 63 2.44 -9.58 20.82
N SER A 64 2.53 -10.92 20.75
CA SER A 64 1.53 -11.80 20.14
C SER A 64 1.12 -12.92 21.12
N CYS A 65 1.23 -14.18 20.70
CA CYS A 65 0.97 -15.34 21.53
C CYS A 65 1.88 -16.52 21.17
N ALA A 66 2.05 -17.44 22.11
CA ALA A 66 2.79 -18.68 21.91
C ALA A 66 2.05 -19.88 22.48
N VAL A 67 2.33 -21.05 21.92
CA VAL A 67 1.83 -22.34 22.39
C VAL A 67 3.04 -23.23 22.59
N ILE A 68 3.20 -23.81 23.76
CA ILE A 68 4.22 -24.83 24.03
C ILE A 68 3.53 -26.17 24.08
N PHE A 69 4.03 -27.12 23.31
CA PHE A 69 3.62 -28.50 23.33
C PHE A 69 4.73 -29.37 23.92
N PHE A 70 4.51 -29.83 25.14
CA PHE A 70 5.34 -30.83 25.80
C PHE A 70 4.93 -32.24 25.37
N THR A 71 5.87 -32.95 24.76
CA THR A 71 5.67 -34.26 24.15
C THR A 71 6.76 -35.25 24.54
N SER A 72 6.63 -36.50 24.10
CA SER A 72 7.69 -37.50 24.12
C SER A 72 7.63 -38.38 22.87
N SER A 73 8.78 -38.74 22.32
CA SER A 73 8.88 -39.71 21.21
C SER A 73 8.25 -41.09 21.50
N THR A 74 8.16 -41.49 22.77
CA THR A 74 7.60 -42.76 23.23
C THR A 74 6.14 -42.66 23.70
N CYS A 75 5.47 -41.53 23.47
CA CYS A 75 4.07 -41.28 23.83
C CYS A 75 3.13 -41.52 22.63
N PRO A 76 2.38 -42.63 22.56
CA PRO A 76 1.43 -42.86 21.47
C PRO A 76 0.32 -41.79 21.38
N PRO A 77 -0.28 -41.31 22.50
CA PRO A 77 -1.28 -40.24 22.45
C PRO A 77 -0.73 -38.95 21.82
N CYS A 78 0.55 -38.64 22.00
CA CYS A 78 1.18 -37.45 21.44
C CYS A 78 1.24 -37.50 19.90
N LYS A 79 1.44 -38.69 19.32
CA LYS A 79 1.48 -38.88 17.86
C LYS A 79 0.15 -38.54 17.18
N LEU A 80 -0.98 -38.66 17.89
CA LEU A 80 -2.29 -38.24 17.39
C LEU A 80 -2.40 -36.72 17.22
N VAL A 81 -1.65 -35.95 18.00
CA VAL A 81 -1.72 -34.49 18.03
C VAL A 81 -0.71 -33.83 17.08
N TYR A 82 0.35 -34.54 16.68
CA TYR A 82 1.40 -33.99 15.81
C TYR A 82 0.87 -33.34 14.53
N PRO A 83 0.01 -34.01 13.73
CA PRO A 83 -0.49 -33.40 12.49
C PRO A 83 -1.26 -32.11 12.74
N THR A 84 -2.16 -32.11 13.73
CA THR A 84 -2.94 -30.91 14.07
C THR A 84 -2.08 -29.77 14.61
N TYR A 85 -1.02 -30.08 15.36
CA TYR A 85 -0.10 -29.06 15.86
C TYR A 85 0.73 -28.42 14.73
N ASP A 86 1.17 -29.23 13.76
CA ASP A 86 1.88 -28.76 12.57
C ASP A 86 0.95 -27.93 11.66
N GLU A 87 -0.28 -28.40 11.42
CA GLU A 87 -1.34 -27.65 10.70
C GLU A 87 -1.59 -26.27 11.35
N LEU A 88 -1.75 -26.22 12.67
CA LEU A 88 -1.98 -24.97 13.40
C LEU A 88 -0.77 -24.03 13.32
N ALA A 89 0.45 -24.55 13.19
CA ALA A 89 1.63 -23.73 12.98
C ALA A 89 1.59 -23.08 11.59
N GLU A 90 1.24 -23.86 10.57
CA GLU A 90 1.08 -23.34 9.21
C GLU A 90 -0.02 -22.27 9.13
N GLU A 91 -1.19 -22.56 9.70
CA GLU A 91 -2.36 -21.65 9.74
C GLU A 91 -2.06 -20.36 10.52
N ALA A 92 -1.35 -20.45 11.64
CA ALA A 92 -1.01 -19.29 12.45
C ALA A 92 0.00 -18.36 11.75
N GLY A 93 0.87 -18.88 10.88
CA GLY A 93 1.85 -18.07 10.17
C GLY A 93 2.77 -17.30 11.13
N SER A 94 2.82 -15.98 10.98
CA SER A 94 3.54 -15.07 11.87
C SER A 94 2.74 -14.64 13.11
N LYS A 95 1.45 -15.00 13.22
CA LYS A 95 0.54 -14.53 14.28
C LYS A 95 0.76 -15.25 15.62
N ALA A 96 1.39 -16.42 15.64
CA ALA A 96 1.72 -17.14 16.86
C ALA A 96 3.03 -17.93 16.73
N VAL A 97 3.68 -18.18 17.86
CA VAL A 97 4.87 -19.04 17.93
C VAL A 97 4.48 -20.40 18.53
N LEU A 98 4.54 -21.46 17.73
CA LEU A 98 4.30 -22.82 18.20
C LEU A 98 5.64 -23.49 18.53
N ILE A 99 5.80 -23.87 19.79
CA ILE A 99 7.03 -24.43 20.37
C ILE A 99 6.78 -25.90 20.71
N LYS A 100 7.72 -26.77 20.39
CA LYS A 100 7.66 -28.19 20.75
C LYS A 100 8.84 -28.55 21.63
N VAL A 101 8.56 -29.19 22.77
CA VAL A 101 9.55 -29.59 23.76
C VAL A 101 9.41 -31.09 24.01
N ASP A 102 10.43 -31.88 23.66
CA ASP A 102 10.48 -33.31 24.00
C ASP A 102 11.03 -33.48 25.43
N ILE A 103 10.17 -33.94 26.34
CA ILE A 103 10.53 -34.08 27.77
C ILE A 103 11.63 -35.12 28.02
N GLY A 104 11.86 -36.04 27.08
CA GLY A 104 12.95 -37.02 27.16
C GLY A 104 14.31 -36.41 26.84
N ARG A 105 14.34 -35.23 26.20
CA ARG A 105 15.57 -34.48 25.88
C ARG A 105 15.74 -33.25 26.77
N ALA A 106 14.64 -32.64 27.20
CA ALA A 106 14.60 -31.38 27.94
C ALA A 106 13.90 -31.55 29.30
N TYR A 107 14.45 -32.42 30.15
CA TYR A 107 13.86 -32.76 31.45
C TYR A 107 13.88 -31.58 32.44
N ASP A 108 14.91 -30.75 32.38
CA ASP A 108 15.04 -29.50 33.12
C ASP A 108 13.91 -28.52 32.77
N VAL A 109 13.59 -28.39 31.47
CA VAL A 109 12.49 -27.56 30.99
C VAL A 109 11.14 -28.12 31.47
N SER A 110 10.90 -29.42 31.29
CA SER A 110 9.63 -30.03 31.73
C SER A 110 9.42 -29.92 33.24
N SER A 111 10.50 -30.03 34.03
CA SER A 111 10.49 -29.82 35.47
C SER A 111 10.18 -28.37 35.85
N HIS A 112 10.82 -27.40 35.18
CA HIS A 112 10.58 -25.97 35.39
C HIS A 112 9.09 -25.60 35.17
N TYR A 113 8.48 -26.14 34.12
CA TYR A 113 7.08 -25.93 33.78
C TYR A 113 6.11 -26.87 34.53
N GLN A 114 6.62 -27.69 35.45
CA GLN A 114 5.85 -28.65 36.27
C GLN A 114 4.99 -29.62 35.45
N VAL A 115 5.50 -30.07 34.29
CA VAL A 115 4.81 -30.99 33.39
C VAL A 115 4.85 -32.41 33.97
N ARG A 116 3.68 -32.96 34.28
CA ARG A 116 3.53 -34.29 34.92
C ARG A 116 3.10 -35.40 33.96
N ALA A 117 2.62 -35.04 32.78
CA ALA A 117 2.13 -35.97 31.76
C ALA A 117 2.37 -35.39 30.35
N THR A 118 2.43 -36.27 29.35
CA THR A 118 2.42 -35.87 27.94
C THR A 118 1.22 -36.52 27.23
N PRO A 119 0.58 -35.83 26.27
CA PRO A 119 0.85 -34.45 25.84
C PRO A 119 0.35 -33.42 26.86
N THR A 120 1.10 -32.33 27.06
CA THR A 120 0.68 -31.14 27.81
C THR A 120 0.92 -29.90 26.97
N PHE A 121 -0.01 -28.97 27.01
CA PHE A 121 0.05 -27.70 26.30
C PHE A 121 0.02 -26.54 27.28
N ILE A 122 0.78 -25.49 26.99
CA ILE A 122 0.77 -24.23 27.73
C ILE A 122 0.69 -23.10 26.73
N THR A 123 -0.27 -22.19 26.91
CA THR A 123 -0.42 -21.01 26.06
C THR A 123 0.06 -19.77 26.77
N TYR A 124 0.64 -18.85 25.99
CA TYR A 124 1.08 -17.55 26.44
C TYR A 124 0.42 -16.48 25.57
N LEU A 125 -0.20 -15.48 26.20
CA LEU A 125 -0.77 -14.31 25.56
C LEU A 125 -0.01 -13.07 26.04
N LYS A 126 0.57 -12.32 25.09
CA LYS A 126 1.37 -11.12 25.34
C LYS A 126 2.38 -11.28 26.50
N GLY A 127 3.10 -12.39 26.48
CA GLY A 127 4.14 -12.74 27.47
C GLY A 127 3.62 -13.28 28.82
N LYS A 128 2.31 -13.40 29.03
CA LYS A 128 1.71 -13.99 30.24
C LYS A 128 1.15 -15.36 29.93
N LYS A 129 1.32 -16.32 30.85
CA LYS A 129 0.68 -17.63 30.74
C LYS A 129 -0.84 -17.46 30.80
N GLU A 130 -1.53 -17.98 29.78
CA GLU A 130 -2.98 -17.85 29.61
C GLU A 130 -3.70 -19.13 30.03
N ASN A 131 -3.28 -20.28 29.51
CA ASN A 131 -3.91 -21.57 29.80
C ASN A 131 -2.87 -22.71 29.89
N GLN A 132 -3.24 -23.81 30.54
CA GLN A 132 -2.48 -25.06 30.56
C GLN A 132 -3.44 -26.24 30.67
N TRP A 133 -3.27 -27.25 29.81
CA TRP A 133 -4.06 -28.48 29.84
C TRP A 133 -3.24 -29.68 29.37
N SER A 134 -3.74 -30.89 29.63
CA SER A 134 -3.11 -32.15 29.23
C SER A 134 -4.13 -33.06 28.57
N GLY A 135 -3.68 -33.91 27.65
CA GLY A 135 -4.52 -34.88 26.95
C GLY A 135 -4.43 -34.78 25.43
N ALA A 136 -4.61 -35.93 24.76
CA ALA A 136 -4.52 -36.05 23.31
C ALA A 136 -5.87 -35.77 22.65
N ASN A 137 -6.30 -34.52 22.67
CA ASN A 137 -7.56 -34.08 22.07
C ASN A 137 -7.30 -33.01 21.00
N PRO A 138 -7.22 -33.39 19.70
CA PRO A 138 -6.99 -32.45 18.60
C PRO A 138 -8.04 -31.35 18.48
N ALA A 139 -9.31 -31.63 18.81
CA ALA A 139 -10.39 -30.65 18.74
C ALA A 139 -10.24 -29.56 19.81
N GLU A 140 -9.92 -29.97 21.04
CA GLU A 140 -9.64 -29.03 22.15
C GLU A 140 -8.38 -28.21 21.86
N LEU A 141 -7.32 -28.83 21.33
CA LEU A 141 -6.12 -28.10 20.90
C LEU A 141 -6.48 -27.01 19.87
N ARG A 142 -7.20 -27.37 18.81
CA ARG A 142 -7.62 -26.42 17.76
C ARG A 142 -8.46 -25.29 18.35
N GLY A 143 -9.45 -25.60 19.20
CA GLY A 143 -10.29 -24.60 19.85
C GLY A 143 -9.50 -23.63 20.72
N ASN A 144 -8.59 -24.14 21.55
CA ASN A 144 -7.76 -23.30 22.43
C ASN A 144 -6.78 -22.42 21.65
N VAL A 145 -6.16 -22.93 20.59
CA VAL A 145 -5.25 -22.15 19.74
C VAL A 145 -6.02 -21.08 18.95
N GLN A 146 -7.20 -21.40 18.41
CA GLN A 146 -8.05 -20.41 17.73
C GLN A 146 -8.55 -19.32 18.68
N LEU A 147 -8.93 -19.67 19.91
CA LEU A 147 -9.30 -18.69 20.94
C LEU A 147 -8.11 -17.81 21.29
N LEU A 148 -6.94 -18.39 21.52
CA LEU A 148 -5.70 -17.65 21.80
C LEU A 148 -5.37 -16.66 20.68
N LEU A 149 -5.48 -17.09 19.42
CA LEU A 149 -5.28 -16.23 18.25
C LEU A 149 -6.28 -15.06 18.23
N ARG A 150 -7.57 -15.30 18.54
CA ARG A 150 -8.58 -14.22 18.64
C ARG A 150 -8.32 -13.28 19.82
N MET A 151 -7.77 -13.77 20.92
CA MET A 151 -7.42 -12.93 22.07
C MET A 151 -6.17 -12.09 21.79
N ALA A 152 -5.17 -12.66 21.09
CA ALA A 152 -3.98 -11.95 20.66
C ALA A 152 -4.28 -10.93 19.55
N TRP A 153 -5.22 -11.28 18.68
CA TRP A 153 -5.57 -10.55 17.46
C TRP A 153 -7.10 -10.50 17.31
N PRO A 154 -7.78 -9.69 18.14
CA PRO A 154 -9.22 -9.53 18.01
C PRO A 154 -9.56 -9.01 16.61
N PRO A 155 -10.68 -9.45 16.02
CA PRO A 155 -11.12 -8.91 14.73
C PRO A 155 -11.30 -7.40 14.86
N HIS A 156 -10.82 -6.64 13.87
CA HIS A 156 -10.98 -5.20 13.86
C HIS A 156 -12.48 -4.85 13.83
N PRO A 157 -12.97 -3.81 14.54
CA PRO A 157 -14.40 -3.47 14.54
C PRO A 157 -14.99 -3.29 13.13
N HIS A 158 -14.23 -2.63 12.26
CA HIS A 158 -14.56 -2.48 10.83
C HIS A 158 -14.77 -3.81 10.07
N SER A 159 -14.20 -4.93 10.49
CA SER A 159 -14.39 -6.23 9.83
C SER A 159 -15.82 -6.79 9.94
N SER A 160 -16.65 -6.20 10.80
CA SER A 160 -18.08 -6.55 10.93
C SER A 160 -19.01 -5.70 10.05
N LEU A 161 -18.47 -4.67 9.40
CA LEU A 161 -19.22 -3.74 8.55
C LEU A 161 -19.33 -4.28 7.12
N LYS A 162 -20.26 -3.72 6.34
CA LYS A 162 -20.43 -4.04 4.92
C LYS A 162 -19.67 -3.04 4.07
N LEU A 163 -18.42 -3.36 3.71
CA LEU A 163 -17.51 -2.42 3.04
C LEU A 163 -16.92 -3.04 1.75
N PRO A 164 -17.75 -3.40 0.76
CA PRO A 164 -17.31 -4.12 -0.43
C PRO A 164 -16.22 -3.40 -1.24
N SER A 165 -16.13 -2.07 -1.16
CA SER A 165 -15.09 -1.28 -1.83
C SER A 165 -13.73 -1.37 -1.12
N LEU A 166 -13.70 -1.77 0.16
CA LEU A 166 -12.53 -1.75 1.06
C LEU A 166 -12.11 -3.16 1.55
N GLU A 167 -12.90 -4.19 1.27
CA GLU A 167 -12.60 -5.57 1.69
C GLU A 167 -11.57 -6.28 0.78
N ARG A 168 -11.03 -5.61 -0.24
CA ARG A 168 -10.16 -6.21 -1.26
C ARG A 168 -8.77 -5.58 -1.29
N HIS A 169 -7.79 -6.43 -1.58
CA HIS A 169 -6.45 -5.98 -1.93
C HIS A 169 -6.46 -5.10 -3.20
N ILE A 170 -5.70 -4.01 -3.18
CA ILE A 170 -5.61 -3.03 -4.26
C ILE A 170 -4.29 -3.23 -5.03
N ASP A 171 -4.36 -3.95 -6.15
CA ASP A 171 -3.21 -4.19 -7.04
C ASP A 171 -3.04 -3.15 -8.15
N GLN A 172 -4.04 -2.29 -8.34
CA GLN A 172 -4.07 -1.33 -9.45
C GLN A 172 -3.88 0.10 -8.95
N TYR A 173 -2.65 0.59 -9.08
CA TYR A 173 -2.31 1.97 -8.81
C TYR A 173 -2.55 2.86 -10.04
N ILE A 174 -2.90 4.11 -9.78
CA ILE A 174 -3.11 5.12 -10.82
C ILE A 174 -1.75 5.58 -11.35
N SER A 175 -1.59 5.57 -12.68
CA SER A 175 -0.36 5.97 -13.37
C SER A 175 -0.67 6.83 -14.59
N TYR A 176 0.24 7.75 -14.92
CA TYR A 176 0.13 8.73 -15.99
C TYR A 176 1.10 8.38 -17.12
N ARG A 177 0.58 7.67 -18.13
CA ARG A 177 1.38 7.05 -19.20
C ARG A 177 1.36 7.79 -20.53
N LYS A 178 0.47 8.78 -20.69
CA LYS A 178 0.27 9.51 -21.95
C LYS A 178 1.59 10.15 -22.40
N VAL A 179 2.03 9.85 -23.62
CA VAL A 179 3.23 10.43 -24.22
C VAL A 179 2.87 11.81 -24.79
N PRO A 180 3.58 12.89 -24.42
CA PRO A 180 3.35 14.23 -24.98
C PRO A 180 3.90 14.33 -26.42
N PRO A 181 3.52 15.35 -27.20
CA PRO A 181 4.13 15.60 -28.51
C PRO A 181 5.64 15.88 -28.36
N LEU A 182 6.46 14.86 -28.61
CA LEU A 182 7.89 14.89 -28.28
C LEU A 182 8.65 15.99 -29.01
N ASP A 183 8.32 16.28 -30.26
CA ASP A 183 9.01 17.35 -31.02
C ASP A 183 8.77 18.73 -30.39
N LYS A 184 7.55 19.00 -29.91
CA LYS A 184 7.23 20.23 -29.18
C LYS A 184 7.93 20.25 -27.83
N LEU A 185 8.01 19.10 -27.15
CA LEU A 185 8.68 19.00 -25.86
C LEU A 185 10.18 19.26 -26.00
N LEU A 186 10.84 18.66 -26.99
CA LEU A 186 12.26 18.86 -27.29
C LEU A 186 12.61 20.30 -27.62
N SER A 187 11.72 21.01 -28.34
CA SER A 187 11.92 22.45 -28.59
C SER A 187 12.02 23.26 -27.28
N LYS A 188 11.35 22.82 -26.20
CA LYS A 188 11.41 23.44 -24.87
C LYS A 188 12.61 22.98 -24.04
N VAL A 189 13.21 21.83 -24.35
CA VAL A 189 14.47 21.39 -23.74
C VAL A 189 15.65 22.25 -24.23
N GLY A 190 15.55 22.82 -25.44
CA GLY A 190 16.54 23.75 -25.98
C GLY A 190 17.87 23.07 -26.27
N ALA A 191 18.99 23.72 -25.92
CA ALA A 191 20.33 23.18 -26.19
C ALA A 191 20.60 21.81 -25.52
N ALA A 192 19.94 21.52 -24.40
CA ALA A 192 20.06 20.23 -23.72
C ALA A 192 19.39 19.07 -24.49
N ALA A 193 18.59 19.34 -25.53
CA ALA A 193 17.98 18.31 -26.36
C ALA A 193 19.02 17.46 -27.11
N SER A 194 20.22 18.01 -27.33
CA SER A 194 21.36 17.32 -27.96
C SER A 194 22.22 16.53 -26.96
N ASP A 195 21.94 16.58 -25.65
CA ASP A 195 22.65 15.77 -24.66
C ASP A 195 22.36 14.28 -24.92
N ALA A 196 23.41 13.46 -24.98
CA ALA A 196 23.31 12.04 -25.35
C ALA A 196 22.32 11.27 -24.45
N ASN A 197 22.20 11.67 -23.17
CA ASN A 197 21.29 11.02 -22.23
C ASN A 197 19.82 11.36 -22.53
N ILE A 198 19.54 12.63 -22.87
CA ILE A 198 18.21 13.07 -23.29
C ILE A 198 17.80 12.40 -24.60
N VAL A 199 18.72 12.32 -25.57
CA VAL A 199 18.48 11.63 -26.85
C VAL A 199 18.18 10.14 -26.62
N ALA A 200 18.96 9.46 -25.78
CA ALA A 200 18.73 8.06 -25.44
C ALA A 200 17.37 7.84 -24.76
N LEU A 201 16.99 8.71 -23.82
CA LEU A 201 15.70 8.67 -23.13
C LEU A 201 14.52 8.85 -24.11
N VAL A 202 14.64 9.80 -25.04
CA VAL A 202 13.61 10.06 -26.05
C VAL A 202 13.46 8.89 -27.01
N ASN A 203 14.57 8.30 -27.47
CA ASN A 203 14.54 7.11 -28.32
C ASN A 203 13.88 5.92 -27.62
N PHE A 204 14.18 5.72 -26.33
CA PHE A 204 13.50 4.75 -25.50
C PHE A 204 11.98 4.99 -25.42
N ILE A 205 11.55 6.24 -25.20
CA ILE A 205 10.12 6.59 -25.13
C ILE A 205 9.43 6.34 -26.47
N LYS A 206 10.05 6.72 -27.59
CA LYS A 206 9.52 6.49 -28.94
C LYS A 206 9.33 5.00 -29.22
N ALA A 207 10.33 4.19 -28.87
CA ALA A 207 10.28 2.74 -29.06
C ALA A 207 9.34 2.03 -28.06
N SER A 208 9.06 2.63 -26.89
CA SER A 208 8.13 2.05 -25.91
C SER A 208 6.67 2.24 -26.30
N ASN A 209 6.38 3.11 -27.28
CA ASN A 209 5.04 3.40 -27.77
C ASN A 209 4.62 2.50 -28.96
N THR A 210 5.47 1.55 -29.36
CA THR A 210 5.18 0.55 -30.40
C THR A 210 4.81 -0.78 -29.76
N ASP A 211 3.96 -1.58 -30.42
CA ASP A 211 3.72 -2.96 -30.00
C ASP A 211 5.02 -3.77 -29.97
N GLN A 212 5.05 -4.79 -29.11
CA GLN A 212 6.22 -5.61 -28.75
C GLN A 212 7.20 -5.93 -29.89
N PRO A 213 8.51 -6.10 -29.61
CA PRO A 213 9.15 -6.29 -28.30
C PRO A 213 9.44 -4.99 -27.52
N LYS A 214 9.56 -5.09 -26.20
CA LYS A 214 9.95 -3.94 -25.36
C LYS A 214 11.37 -3.48 -25.72
N PRO A 215 11.62 -2.17 -25.85
CA PRO A 215 12.96 -1.67 -26.17
C PRO A 215 13.94 -1.90 -25.01
N PRO A 216 15.25 -1.94 -25.30
CA PRO A 216 16.29 -1.91 -24.29
C PRO A 216 16.19 -0.62 -23.47
N LEU A 217 16.57 -0.69 -22.19
CA LEU A 217 16.61 0.49 -21.33
C LEU A 217 17.74 1.43 -21.80
N PRO A 218 17.55 2.76 -21.67
CA PRO A 218 18.67 3.68 -21.77
C PRO A 218 19.64 3.45 -20.60
N ASP A 219 20.84 4.01 -20.68
CA ASP A 219 21.79 3.93 -19.57
C ASP A 219 21.28 4.75 -18.37
N LEU A 220 20.61 4.06 -17.45
CA LEU A 220 19.98 4.66 -16.28
C LEU A 220 21.02 5.23 -15.30
N SER A 221 22.26 4.75 -15.32
CA SER A 221 23.36 5.28 -14.50
C SER A 221 23.85 6.63 -15.04
N GLN A 222 23.91 6.79 -16.36
CA GLN A 222 24.25 8.07 -16.98
C GLN A 222 23.11 9.08 -16.85
N LEU A 223 21.85 8.62 -16.90
CA LEU A 223 20.69 9.46 -16.58
C LEU A 223 20.71 9.93 -15.11
N THR A 224 21.08 9.05 -14.17
CA THR A 224 21.31 9.41 -12.76
C THR A 224 22.34 10.53 -12.65
N PHE A 225 23.50 10.37 -13.32
CA PHE A 225 24.55 11.39 -13.33
C PHE A 225 24.06 12.71 -13.93
N PHE A 226 23.37 12.66 -15.07
CA PHE A 226 22.79 13.84 -15.72
C PHE A 226 21.86 14.61 -14.77
N VAL A 227 20.91 13.90 -14.13
CA VAL A 227 19.96 14.55 -13.22
C VAL A 227 20.68 15.19 -12.04
N LYS A 228 21.58 14.47 -11.38
CA LYS A 228 22.23 14.93 -10.15
C LYS A 228 23.25 16.06 -10.39
N THR A 229 23.81 16.18 -11.60
CA THR A 229 24.88 17.15 -11.88
C THR A 229 24.46 18.30 -12.79
N LYS A 230 23.52 18.08 -13.72
CA LYS A 230 23.17 19.06 -14.75
C LYS A 230 21.76 19.61 -14.59
N PHE A 231 20.77 18.80 -14.19
CA PHE A 231 19.35 19.20 -14.24
C PHE A 231 19.08 20.57 -13.61
N LEU A 232 19.51 20.79 -12.36
CA LEU A 232 19.26 22.05 -11.65
C LEU A 232 20.08 23.24 -12.15
N SER A 233 21.11 22.99 -12.96
CA SER A 233 21.91 24.05 -13.61
C SER A 233 21.30 24.53 -14.93
N LEU A 234 20.28 23.83 -15.44
CA LEU A 234 19.61 24.22 -16.67
C LEU A 234 18.65 25.39 -16.44
N PRO A 235 18.30 26.15 -17.49
CA PRO A 235 17.31 27.22 -17.38
C PRO A 235 15.97 26.67 -16.89
N ALA A 236 15.28 27.41 -16.01
CA ALA A 236 14.07 26.96 -15.32
C ALA A 236 12.93 26.59 -16.28
N GLU A 237 12.86 27.22 -17.44
CA GLU A 237 11.91 26.93 -18.52
C GLU A 237 12.08 25.51 -19.11
N THR A 238 13.27 24.92 -19.00
CA THR A 238 13.56 23.56 -19.50
C THR A 238 13.11 22.46 -18.55
N HIS A 239 13.01 22.75 -17.25
CA HIS A 239 12.76 21.74 -16.22
C HIS A 239 11.46 20.98 -16.45
N PHE A 240 10.39 21.68 -16.84
CA PHE A 240 9.11 21.04 -17.17
C PHE A 240 9.27 19.95 -18.24
N ALA A 241 9.99 20.27 -19.32
CA ALA A 241 10.11 19.37 -20.46
C ALA A 241 10.92 18.12 -20.10
N ILE A 242 12.00 18.28 -19.33
CA ILE A 242 12.81 17.16 -18.83
C ILE A 242 12.01 16.33 -17.83
N LEU A 243 11.28 16.95 -16.89
CA LEU A 243 10.40 16.23 -15.95
C LEU A 243 9.35 15.41 -16.68
N ASP A 244 8.77 15.92 -17.76
CA ASP A 244 7.75 15.21 -18.54
C ASP A 244 8.34 13.99 -19.29
N LEU A 245 9.60 14.07 -19.74
CA LEU A 245 10.32 12.89 -20.27
C LEU A 245 10.52 11.82 -19.18
N PHE A 246 11.00 12.22 -18.00
CA PHE A 246 11.19 11.29 -16.88
C PHE A 246 9.86 10.70 -16.39
N ARG A 247 8.78 11.50 -16.31
CA ARG A 247 7.43 11.00 -16.02
C ARG A 247 7.06 9.86 -16.95
N VAL A 248 7.18 10.05 -18.26
CA VAL A 248 6.84 9.02 -19.24
C VAL A 248 7.73 7.78 -19.08
N ALA A 249 9.03 7.97 -18.88
CA ALA A 249 9.94 6.84 -18.71
C ALA A 249 9.64 6.01 -17.46
N PHE A 250 9.30 6.67 -16.34
CA PHE A 250 8.89 6.01 -15.08
C PHE A 250 7.57 5.25 -15.19
N ALA A 251 6.79 5.42 -16.27
CA ALA A 251 5.64 4.58 -16.51
C ALA A 251 6.02 3.12 -16.88
N ASP A 252 7.27 2.87 -17.29
CA ASP A 252 7.82 1.52 -17.43
C ASP A 252 8.33 1.01 -16.06
N PRO A 253 7.77 -0.10 -15.54
CA PRO A 253 8.19 -0.66 -14.25
C PRO A 253 9.68 -0.98 -14.14
N ARG A 254 10.38 -1.21 -15.27
CA ARG A 254 11.83 -1.48 -15.28
C ARG A 254 12.64 -0.21 -14.95
N VAL A 255 12.20 0.94 -15.47
CA VAL A 255 12.83 2.24 -15.17
C VAL A 255 12.51 2.63 -13.73
N SER A 256 11.24 2.55 -13.34
CA SER A 256 10.82 2.84 -11.97
C SER A 256 11.50 1.93 -10.95
N GLY A 257 11.62 0.62 -11.25
CA GLY A 257 12.29 -0.36 -10.40
C GLY A 257 13.77 -0.05 -10.17
N TYR A 258 14.51 0.27 -11.24
CA TYR A 258 15.92 0.65 -11.12
C TYR A 258 16.12 1.84 -10.16
N PHE A 259 15.32 2.89 -10.30
CA PHE A 259 15.46 4.08 -9.45
C PHE A 259 14.96 3.83 -8.01
N ALA A 260 14.06 2.86 -7.79
CA ALA A 260 13.65 2.46 -6.44
C ALA A 260 14.80 1.82 -5.65
N GLU A 261 15.81 1.27 -6.32
CA GLU A 261 17.01 0.71 -5.68
C GLU A 261 18.15 1.73 -5.52
N GLU A 262 17.97 2.98 -6.00
CA GLU A 262 18.98 4.03 -5.83
C GLU A 262 19.12 4.39 -4.34
N HIS A 263 20.33 4.23 -3.80
CA HIS A 263 20.60 4.63 -2.42
C HIS A 263 20.36 6.13 -2.21
N GLY A 264 19.51 6.46 -1.24
CA GLY A 264 19.16 7.84 -0.90
C GLY A 264 18.25 8.54 -1.91
N HIS A 265 17.75 7.85 -2.95
CA HIS A 265 16.75 8.37 -3.90
C HIS A 265 17.13 9.71 -4.55
N GLY A 266 18.43 9.94 -4.74
CA GLY A 266 18.96 11.25 -5.15
C GLY A 266 18.41 11.74 -6.48
N THR A 267 18.19 10.84 -7.46
CA THR A 267 17.62 11.22 -8.76
C THR A 267 16.19 11.71 -8.61
N ILE A 268 15.32 10.91 -7.98
CA ILE A 268 13.90 11.25 -7.89
C ILE A 268 13.68 12.48 -7.00
N LEU A 269 14.41 12.62 -5.90
CA LEU A 269 14.36 13.81 -5.04
C LEU A 269 14.87 15.06 -5.76
N THR A 270 15.85 14.93 -6.66
CA THR A 270 16.32 16.06 -7.49
C THR A 270 15.24 16.49 -8.49
N LEU A 271 14.60 15.53 -9.17
CA LEU A 271 13.50 15.81 -10.10
C LEU A 271 12.30 16.47 -9.39
N LEU A 272 11.99 16.02 -8.18
CA LEU A 272 10.89 16.54 -7.36
C LEU A 272 11.29 17.70 -6.45
N SER A 273 12.51 18.24 -6.57
CA SER A 273 13.05 19.23 -5.62
C SER A 273 12.24 20.51 -5.48
N ARG A 274 11.51 20.89 -6.54
CA ARG A 274 10.57 22.03 -6.54
C ARG A 274 9.33 21.81 -5.64
N ALA A 275 9.08 20.58 -5.18
CA ALA A 275 8.07 20.30 -4.16
C ALA A 275 8.30 21.06 -2.85
N ASN A 276 9.54 21.52 -2.60
CA ASN A 276 9.84 22.32 -1.41
C ASN A 276 9.27 23.75 -1.49
N ASP A 277 9.00 24.24 -2.70
CA ASP A 277 8.63 25.63 -2.99
C ASP A 277 7.51 25.68 -4.04
N LEU A 278 6.37 25.06 -3.71
CA LEU A 278 5.26 24.91 -4.65
C LEU A 278 4.55 26.22 -4.96
N ALA A 279 4.58 27.21 -4.06
CA ALA A 279 3.98 28.52 -4.27
C ALA A 279 4.57 29.23 -5.50
N ASP A 280 5.89 29.14 -5.68
CA ASP A 280 6.61 29.76 -6.79
C ASP A 280 6.83 28.80 -7.98
N THR A 281 6.38 27.55 -7.87
CA THR A 281 6.55 26.55 -8.92
C THR A 281 5.45 26.68 -9.99
N PRO A 282 5.80 26.76 -11.29
CA PRO A 282 4.81 26.84 -12.37
C PRO A 282 3.80 25.69 -12.35
N TYR A 283 2.54 25.97 -12.66
CA TYR A 283 1.44 25.00 -12.70
C TYR A 283 1.81 23.68 -13.40
N SER A 284 2.38 23.78 -14.60
CA SER A 284 2.71 22.61 -15.41
C SER A 284 3.79 21.74 -14.76
N GLN A 285 4.71 22.36 -14.00
CA GLN A 285 5.72 21.64 -13.22
C GLN A 285 5.09 20.93 -12.02
N GLN A 286 4.19 21.58 -11.28
CA GLN A 286 3.46 20.93 -10.18
C GLN A 286 2.68 19.71 -10.67
N LEU A 287 1.97 19.86 -11.79
CA LEU A 287 1.18 18.80 -12.39
C LEU A 287 2.05 17.60 -12.81
N VAL A 288 3.15 17.84 -13.53
CA VAL A 288 4.03 16.77 -14.02
C VAL A 288 4.82 16.09 -12.89
N MET A 289 5.21 16.84 -11.85
CA MET A 289 5.82 16.25 -10.65
C MET A 289 4.85 15.31 -9.94
N THR A 290 3.59 15.71 -9.80
CA THR A 290 2.56 14.86 -9.17
C THR A 290 2.24 13.62 -10.03
N HIS A 291 2.26 13.76 -11.36
CA HIS A 291 2.17 12.60 -12.27
C HIS A 291 3.38 11.66 -12.15
N LEU A 292 4.59 12.20 -12.06
CA LEU A 292 5.81 11.41 -11.86
C LEU A 292 5.74 10.65 -10.53
N ALA A 293 5.30 11.31 -9.46
CA ALA A 293 5.07 10.68 -8.16
C ALA A 293 4.05 9.53 -8.23
N CYS A 294 2.96 9.68 -8.99
CA CYS A 294 2.02 8.58 -9.25
C CYS A 294 2.70 7.41 -9.98
N ASN A 295 3.61 7.68 -10.92
CA ASN A 295 4.30 6.65 -11.69
C ASN A 295 5.32 5.84 -10.88
N LEU A 296 5.73 6.29 -9.68
CA LEU A 296 6.54 5.48 -8.77
C LEU A 296 5.86 4.15 -8.42
N PHE A 297 4.52 4.17 -8.29
CA PHE A 297 3.70 3.01 -7.97
C PHE A 297 3.59 1.98 -9.12
N THR A 298 4.25 2.22 -10.27
CA THR A 298 4.37 1.19 -11.31
C THR A 298 5.36 0.09 -10.93
N SER A 299 6.23 0.33 -9.94
CA SER A 299 7.12 -0.67 -9.36
C SER A 299 6.73 -0.98 -7.90
N HIS A 300 6.57 -2.26 -7.58
CA HIS A 300 6.31 -2.72 -6.22
C HIS A 300 7.45 -2.35 -5.23
N LEU A 301 8.67 -2.16 -5.73
CA LEU A 301 9.82 -1.78 -4.90
C LEU A 301 9.60 -0.43 -4.21
N TYR A 302 8.94 0.52 -4.88
CA TYR A 302 8.65 1.83 -4.29
C TYR A 302 7.66 1.78 -3.13
N LEU A 303 6.82 0.76 -3.03
CA LEU A 303 5.92 0.60 -1.87
C LEU A 303 6.72 0.47 -0.57
N THR A 304 7.79 -0.34 -0.61
CA THR A 304 8.72 -0.49 0.51
C THR A 304 9.54 0.77 0.73
N GLN A 305 10.03 1.42 -0.34
CA GLN A 305 10.85 2.63 -0.22
C GLN A 305 10.09 3.83 0.35
N LEU A 306 8.83 4.02 -0.04
CA LEU A 306 7.97 5.05 0.53
C LEU A 306 7.74 4.80 2.02
N SER A 307 7.64 3.53 2.44
CA SER A 307 7.50 3.19 3.86
C SER A 307 8.78 3.47 4.67
N SER A 308 9.96 3.30 4.08
CA SER A 308 11.24 3.34 4.81
C SER A 308 12.06 4.62 4.64
N HIS A 309 11.73 5.49 3.68
CA HIS A 309 12.54 6.67 3.35
C HIS A 309 11.77 7.99 3.48
N ASP A 310 11.95 8.65 4.62
CA ASP A 310 11.21 9.86 5.04
C ASP A 310 11.20 10.97 4.00
N ALA A 311 12.36 11.36 3.46
CA ALA A 311 12.43 12.47 2.51
C ALA A 311 11.64 12.20 1.23
N LEU A 312 11.57 10.94 0.77
CA LEU A 312 10.83 10.55 -0.42
C LEU A 312 9.33 10.57 -0.12
N ARG A 313 8.94 9.93 0.99
CA ARG A 313 7.56 9.88 1.46
C ARG A 313 6.98 11.28 1.68
N HIS A 314 7.65 12.13 2.46
CA HIS A 314 7.22 13.50 2.71
C HIS A 314 7.14 14.33 1.42
N THR A 315 8.06 14.13 0.47
CA THR A 315 7.98 14.80 -0.85
C THR A 315 6.71 14.40 -1.59
N CYS A 316 6.36 13.11 -1.60
CA CYS A 316 5.14 12.61 -2.24
C CYS A 316 3.88 13.11 -1.53
N ILE A 317 3.84 13.09 -0.19
CA ILE A 317 2.71 13.60 0.61
C ILE A 317 2.52 15.09 0.34
N LYS A 318 3.59 15.89 0.44
CA LYS A 318 3.54 17.33 0.17
C LYS A 318 3.02 17.66 -1.22
N LEU A 319 3.47 16.94 -2.26
CA LEU A 319 2.93 17.09 -3.61
C LEU A 319 1.44 16.76 -3.67
N ALA A 320 1.02 15.67 -3.01
CA ALA A 320 -0.36 15.22 -3.00
C ALA A 320 -1.29 16.21 -2.30
N THR A 321 -0.93 16.65 -1.08
CA THR A 321 -1.75 17.53 -0.24
C THR A 321 -1.85 18.94 -0.82
N ASN A 322 -0.74 19.50 -1.35
CA ASN A 322 -0.78 20.79 -2.04
C ASN A 322 -1.60 20.72 -3.33
N ALA A 323 -1.45 19.65 -4.13
CA ALA A 323 -2.22 19.50 -5.35
C ALA A 323 -3.73 19.38 -5.07
N LEU A 324 -4.10 18.71 -3.97
CA LEU A 324 -5.48 18.49 -3.56
C LEU A 324 -6.20 19.79 -3.17
N LEU A 325 -5.51 20.71 -2.51
CA LEU A 325 -6.05 21.99 -2.04
C LEU A 325 -5.98 23.11 -3.10
N ASP A 326 -5.57 22.79 -4.33
CA ASP A 326 -5.44 23.76 -5.41
C ASP A 326 -6.79 24.18 -6.01
N HIS A 327 -6.91 25.45 -6.42
CA HIS A 327 -8.12 25.97 -7.06
C HIS A 327 -8.45 25.34 -8.42
N ARG A 328 -7.46 24.76 -9.12
CA ARG A 328 -7.62 24.15 -10.45
C ARG A 328 -7.99 22.68 -10.34
N SER A 329 -9.14 22.33 -10.93
CA SER A 329 -9.70 20.97 -10.88
C SER A 329 -8.74 19.88 -11.38
N SER A 330 -7.97 20.14 -12.43
CA SER A 330 -7.03 19.16 -12.99
C SER A 330 -5.89 18.79 -12.03
N LEU A 331 -5.39 19.75 -11.24
CA LEU A 331 -4.36 19.47 -10.24
C LEU A 331 -4.96 18.75 -9.04
N ARG A 332 -6.15 19.15 -8.57
CA ARG A 332 -6.89 18.42 -7.53
C ARG A 332 -7.14 16.97 -7.89
N ALA A 333 -7.60 16.71 -9.11
CA ALA A 333 -7.83 15.36 -9.61
C ALA A 333 -6.53 14.54 -9.64
N THR A 334 -5.40 15.18 -9.93
CA THR A 334 -4.09 14.54 -9.89
C THR A 334 -3.60 14.28 -8.46
N GLY A 335 -3.79 15.23 -7.54
CA GLY A 335 -3.51 15.03 -6.12
C GLY A 335 -4.33 13.88 -5.55
N THR A 336 -5.62 13.81 -5.90
CA THR A 336 -6.52 12.70 -5.53
C THR A 336 -5.96 11.35 -5.98
N SER A 337 -5.43 11.25 -7.21
CA SER A 337 -4.78 10.02 -7.69
C SER A 337 -3.56 9.60 -6.86
N LEU A 338 -2.73 10.57 -6.46
CA LEU A 338 -1.53 10.28 -5.67
C LEU A 338 -1.88 9.86 -4.24
N ILE A 339 -2.85 10.53 -3.61
CA ILE A 339 -3.36 10.14 -2.29
C ILE A 339 -3.98 8.75 -2.36
N PHE A 340 -4.78 8.45 -3.38
CA PHE A 340 -5.34 7.11 -3.57
C PHE A 340 -4.24 6.04 -3.59
N ASN A 341 -3.14 6.28 -4.30
CA ASN A 341 -2.02 5.33 -4.35
C ASN A 341 -1.36 5.14 -2.97
N LEU A 342 -1.11 6.23 -2.24
CA LEU A 342 -0.54 6.20 -0.89
C LEU A 342 -1.47 5.46 0.09
N ALA A 343 -2.76 5.81 0.07
CA ALA A 343 -3.80 5.20 0.89
C ALA A 343 -3.95 3.70 0.59
N ALA A 344 -3.98 3.32 -0.68
CA ALA A 344 -4.05 1.92 -1.11
C ALA A 344 -2.87 1.11 -0.61
N ALA A 345 -1.64 1.65 -0.68
CA ALA A 345 -0.46 0.97 -0.18
C ALA A 345 -0.51 0.74 1.34
N ASN A 346 -1.00 1.72 2.11
CA ASN A 346 -1.19 1.60 3.55
C ASN A 346 -2.30 0.60 3.91
N HIS A 347 -3.43 0.72 3.24
CA HIS A 347 -4.57 -0.17 3.39
C HIS A 347 -4.21 -1.64 3.13
N ASN A 348 -3.50 -1.92 2.03
CA ASN A 348 -3.08 -3.28 1.70
C ASN A 348 -2.23 -3.89 2.82
N LYS A 349 -1.38 -3.09 3.47
CA LYS A 349 -0.57 -3.56 4.60
C LYS A 349 -1.44 -3.94 5.80
N ARG A 350 -2.44 -3.13 6.14
CA ARG A 350 -3.42 -3.44 7.20
C ARG A 350 -4.29 -4.66 6.92
N LEU A 351 -4.55 -4.98 5.65
CA LEU A 351 -5.31 -6.18 5.27
C LEU A 351 -4.49 -7.47 5.36
N LEU A 352 -3.21 -7.42 5.00
CA LEU A 352 -2.37 -8.62 4.79
C LEU A 352 -1.50 -8.98 5.99
N ASP A 353 -0.93 -7.99 6.66
CA ASP A 353 0.04 -8.18 7.74
C ASP A 353 -0.67 -8.30 9.11
N PRO A 354 0.02 -8.70 10.19
CA PRO A 354 -0.58 -8.74 11.52
C PRO A 354 -1.27 -7.41 11.88
N PRO A 355 -2.30 -7.44 12.74
CA PRO A 355 -2.97 -6.22 13.20
C PRO A 355 -1.92 -5.21 13.67
N GLU A 356 -2.02 -3.96 13.18
CA GLU A 356 -1.10 -2.81 13.41
C GLU A 356 0.03 -2.60 12.38
N ALA A 357 0.15 -3.43 11.35
CA ALA A 357 1.14 -3.17 10.30
C ALA A 357 0.74 -2.01 9.37
N GLU A 358 1.45 -0.90 9.48
CA GLU A 358 1.22 0.31 8.66
C GLU A 358 2.42 0.63 7.77
N SER A 359 2.15 1.15 6.58
CA SER A 359 3.19 1.56 5.61
C SER A 359 3.47 3.06 5.73
N LEU A 360 2.48 3.81 6.21
CA LEU A 360 2.58 5.23 6.51
C LEU A 360 2.59 5.44 8.03
N PRO A 361 3.55 6.21 8.57
CA PRO A 361 3.49 6.70 9.94
C PRO A 361 2.18 7.42 10.25
N GLU A 362 1.74 7.37 11.50
CA GLU A 362 0.46 7.94 11.95
C GLU A 362 0.32 9.44 11.61
N ALA A 363 1.37 10.25 11.85
CA ALA A 363 1.38 11.67 11.50
C ALA A 363 1.18 11.94 9.99
N ASP A 364 1.74 11.09 9.13
CA ASP A 364 1.57 11.19 7.68
C ASP A 364 0.12 10.87 7.28
N GLN A 365 -0.48 9.87 7.92
CA GLN A 365 -1.88 9.53 7.72
C GLN A 365 -2.81 10.64 8.20
N PHE A 366 -2.51 11.27 9.33
CA PHE A 366 -3.23 12.42 9.85
C PHE A 366 -3.25 13.57 8.83
N GLU A 367 -2.09 13.93 8.26
CA GLU A 367 -2.00 14.98 7.23
C GLU A 367 -2.84 14.65 5.99
N LEU A 368 -2.77 13.40 5.53
CA LEU A 368 -3.54 12.94 4.37
C LEU A 368 -5.04 12.97 4.64
N VAL A 369 -5.49 12.48 5.81
CA VAL A 369 -6.91 12.48 6.20
C VAL A 369 -7.43 13.92 6.31
N ALA A 370 -6.73 14.81 7.01
CA ALA A 370 -7.11 16.22 7.12
C ALA A 370 -7.28 16.86 5.73
N SER A 371 -6.31 16.64 4.83
CA SER A 371 -6.36 17.18 3.46
C SER A 371 -7.52 16.60 2.66
N VAL A 372 -7.74 15.29 2.72
CA VAL A 372 -8.84 14.62 2.01
C VAL A 372 -10.20 15.10 2.50
N VAL A 373 -10.38 15.21 3.82
CA VAL A 373 -11.64 15.68 4.41
C VAL A 373 -11.95 17.11 3.98
N GLU A 374 -10.94 18.00 3.99
CA GLU A 374 -11.13 19.37 3.52
C GLU A 374 -11.46 19.43 2.01
N ALA A 375 -10.80 18.60 1.20
CA ALA A 375 -11.11 18.50 -0.22
C ALA A 375 -12.53 17.95 -0.48
N ILE A 376 -12.99 16.97 0.30
CA ILE A 376 -14.38 16.47 0.25
C ILE A 376 -15.32 17.63 0.57
N ARG A 377 -15.05 18.40 1.64
CA ARG A 377 -15.85 19.56 2.04
C ARG A 377 -15.96 20.59 0.91
N ALA A 378 -14.85 20.87 0.22
CA ALA A 378 -14.80 21.85 -0.87
C ALA A 378 -15.45 21.35 -2.19
N GLU A 379 -15.46 20.04 -2.46
CA GLU A 379 -15.93 19.49 -3.73
C GLU A 379 -17.47 19.58 -3.89
N LYS A 380 -17.91 20.13 -5.01
CA LYS A 380 -19.34 20.41 -5.30
C LYS A 380 -19.75 20.06 -6.74
N GLU A 381 -18.79 19.81 -7.61
CA GLU A 381 -19.03 19.78 -9.06
C GLU A 381 -18.59 18.49 -9.71
N SER A 382 -17.47 17.90 -9.28
CA SER A 382 -16.80 16.77 -9.93
C SER A 382 -17.07 15.44 -9.23
N PRO A 383 -18.00 14.59 -9.74
CA PRO A 383 -18.27 13.29 -9.16
C PRO A 383 -17.04 12.39 -9.20
N GLU A 384 -16.23 12.48 -10.24
CA GLU A 384 -15.01 11.71 -10.40
C GLU A 384 -13.98 12.05 -9.32
N THR A 385 -13.82 13.33 -9.01
CA THR A 385 -12.94 13.78 -7.93
C THR A 385 -13.47 13.35 -6.58
N LEU A 386 -14.77 13.54 -6.32
CA LEU A 386 -15.39 13.09 -5.07
C LEU A 386 -15.25 11.57 -4.86
N HIS A 387 -15.44 10.77 -5.91
CA HIS A 387 -15.26 9.32 -5.86
C HIS A 387 -13.86 8.94 -5.39
N GLY A 388 -12.83 9.54 -6.00
CA GLY A 388 -11.44 9.28 -5.61
C GLY A 388 -11.13 9.71 -4.18
N LEU A 389 -11.71 10.83 -3.74
CA LEU A 389 -11.55 11.33 -2.36
C LEU A 389 -12.21 10.40 -1.34
N LEU A 390 -13.46 9.98 -1.56
CA LEU A 390 -14.18 9.06 -0.68
C LEU A 390 -13.46 7.72 -0.58
N LEU A 391 -12.99 7.18 -1.70
CA LEU A 391 -12.26 5.92 -1.69
C LEU A 391 -10.92 6.06 -0.97
N SER A 392 -10.21 7.16 -1.17
CA SER A 392 -8.95 7.43 -0.45
C SER A 392 -9.15 7.55 1.06
N LEU A 393 -10.19 8.27 1.49
CA LEU A 393 -10.58 8.37 2.90
C LEU A 393 -10.94 6.99 3.46
N GLY A 394 -11.75 6.22 2.73
CA GLY A 394 -12.13 4.86 3.10
C GLY A 394 -10.91 3.96 3.32
N LEU A 395 -9.94 4.01 2.40
CA LEU A 395 -8.70 3.24 2.51
C LEU A 395 -7.84 3.67 3.70
N LEU A 396 -7.80 4.97 4.03
CA LEU A 396 -7.07 5.50 5.19
C LEU A 396 -7.73 5.19 6.53
N VAL A 397 -9.06 5.07 6.59
CA VAL A 397 -9.79 4.82 7.85
C VAL A 397 -10.06 3.33 8.08
N HIS A 398 -10.26 2.56 7.01
CA HIS A 398 -10.51 1.13 7.13
C HIS A 398 -9.34 0.41 7.80
N HIS A 399 -9.67 -0.36 8.84
CA HIS A 399 -8.70 -1.03 9.72
C HIS A 399 -7.64 -0.10 10.36
N ALA A 400 -7.89 1.22 10.44
CA ALA A 400 -7.07 2.12 11.23
C ALA A 400 -7.28 1.87 12.73
N PRO A 401 -6.23 1.99 13.58
CA PRO A 401 -6.35 1.79 15.02
C PRO A 401 -7.51 2.61 15.63
N THR A 402 -8.34 1.95 16.44
CA THR A 402 -9.56 2.55 17.01
C THR A 402 -9.28 3.68 18.01
N GLU A 403 -8.13 3.62 18.67
CA GLU A 403 -7.61 4.64 19.59
C GLU A 403 -6.48 5.47 18.93
N GLY A 404 -6.38 5.45 17.59
CA GLY A 404 -5.35 6.18 16.83
C GLY A 404 -5.80 7.56 16.36
N GLU A 405 -4.83 8.41 16.02
CA GLU A 405 -5.02 9.81 15.63
C GLU A 405 -5.93 9.96 14.40
N VAL A 406 -5.93 8.97 13.49
CA VAL A 406 -6.80 8.97 12.30
C VAL A 406 -8.28 8.92 12.68
N VAL A 407 -8.65 8.03 13.61
CA VAL A 407 -10.03 7.86 14.08
C VAL A 407 -10.45 9.08 14.89
N GLU A 408 -9.60 9.55 15.81
CA GLU A 408 -9.83 10.76 16.60
C GLU A 408 -10.05 12.00 15.71
N LEU A 409 -9.22 12.16 14.66
CA LEU A 409 -9.36 13.26 13.70
C LEU A 409 -10.69 13.19 12.95
N CYS A 410 -11.11 12.00 12.51
CA CYS A 410 -12.38 11.85 11.79
C CYS A 410 -13.57 12.23 12.68
N MET A 411 -13.53 11.89 13.97
CA MET A 411 -14.52 12.31 14.95
C MET A 411 -14.47 13.83 15.18
N ALA A 412 -13.28 14.40 15.38
CA ALA A 412 -13.10 15.82 15.65
C ALA A 412 -13.53 16.73 14.48
N LEU A 413 -13.36 16.27 13.24
CA LEU A 413 -13.77 16.98 12.03
C LEU A 413 -15.25 16.76 11.66
N GLU A 414 -15.98 15.92 12.41
CA GLU A 414 -17.37 15.54 12.12
C GLU A 414 -17.55 15.02 10.68
N VAL A 415 -16.66 14.10 10.26
CA VAL A 415 -16.57 13.61 8.87
C VAL A 415 -17.90 13.03 8.36
N GLU A 416 -18.69 12.39 9.22
CA GLU A 416 -20.01 11.86 8.87
C GLU A 416 -20.94 12.96 8.35
N SER A 417 -20.95 14.12 9.00
CA SER A 417 -21.78 15.26 8.61
C SER A 417 -21.32 15.81 7.25
N ILE A 418 -20.01 15.98 7.07
CA ILE A 418 -19.42 16.47 5.81
C ILE A 418 -19.82 15.58 4.64
N ILE A 419 -19.72 14.26 4.80
CA ILE A 419 -20.09 13.31 3.74
C ILE A 419 -21.61 13.32 3.52
N SER A 420 -22.40 13.41 4.59
CA SER A 420 -23.85 13.47 4.52
C SER A 420 -24.35 14.67 3.72
N GLU A 421 -23.73 15.85 3.86
CA GLU A 421 -24.05 17.04 3.07
C GLU A 421 -23.89 16.80 1.54
N LYS A 422 -22.95 15.95 1.13
CA LYS A 422 -22.72 15.63 -0.30
C LYS A 422 -23.87 14.84 -0.91
N THR A 423 -24.62 14.09 -0.11
CA THR A 423 -25.77 13.31 -0.60
C THR A 423 -26.91 14.17 -1.13
N ALA A 424 -26.99 15.44 -0.69
CA ALA A 424 -28.00 16.40 -1.13
C ALA A 424 -27.68 17.06 -2.48
N LEU A 425 -26.45 16.92 -2.98
CA LEU A 425 -26.02 17.58 -4.21
C LEU A 425 -26.36 16.74 -5.45
N ASP A 426 -27.09 17.35 -6.38
CA ASP A 426 -27.52 16.70 -7.62
C ASP A 426 -26.36 16.16 -8.47
N ALA A 427 -25.20 16.84 -8.42
CA ALA A 427 -23.98 16.41 -9.10
C ALA A 427 -23.56 15.00 -8.67
N PHE A 428 -23.79 14.62 -7.41
CA PHE A 428 -23.25 13.40 -6.79
C PHE A 428 -24.25 12.25 -6.70
N LYS A 429 -25.37 12.33 -7.42
CA LYS A 429 -26.39 11.26 -7.45
C LYS A 429 -25.82 9.89 -7.80
N LYS A 430 -24.80 9.82 -8.66
CA LYS A 430 -24.13 8.58 -9.07
C LYS A 430 -23.20 8.00 -7.99
N GLU A 431 -22.76 8.82 -7.04
CA GLU A 431 -21.86 8.44 -5.95
C GLU A 431 -22.61 7.99 -4.69
N LYS A 432 -23.95 7.91 -4.73
CA LYS A 432 -24.79 7.59 -3.56
C LYS A 432 -24.36 6.31 -2.83
N ALA A 433 -23.99 5.27 -3.57
CA ALA A 433 -23.56 4.01 -2.98
C ALA A 433 -22.27 4.18 -2.14
N LEU A 434 -21.27 4.86 -2.69
CA LEU A 434 -20.00 5.09 -2.00
C LEU A 434 -20.14 6.10 -0.86
N LEU A 435 -20.98 7.13 -1.02
CA LEU A 435 -21.34 8.06 0.05
C LEU A 435 -21.98 7.34 1.24
N GLN A 436 -22.85 6.36 0.99
CA GLN A 436 -23.46 5.53 2.04
C GLN A 436 -22.43 4.59 2.68
N GLU A 437 -21.62 3.91 1.87
CA GLU A 437 -20.60 2.97 2.35
C GLU A 437 -19.56 3.68 3.23
N ILE A 438 -18.99 4.80 2.76
CA ILE A 438 -17.97 5.52 3.52
C ILE A 438 -18.60 6.35 4.64
N GLY A 439 -19.65 7.12 4.35
CA GLY A 439 -20.24 8.04 5.33
C GLY A 439 -21.03 7.33 6.44
N GLN A 440 -21.95 6.43 6.08
CA GLN A 440 -22.86 5.83 7.06
C GLN A 440 -22.30 4.53 7.65
N GLU A 441 -21.75 3.64 6.81
CA GLU A 441 -21.24 2.36 7.30
C GLU A 441 -19.85 2.52 7.95
N LEU A 442 -18.84 2.97 7.20
CA LEU A 442 -17.47 3.07 7.75
C LEU A 442 -17.36 4.14 8.83
N ILE A 443 -17.76 5.38 8.54
CA ILE A 443 -17.58 6.50 9.46
C ILE A 443 -18.66 6.48 10.55
N GLY A 444 -19.93 6.52 10.18
CA GLY A 444 -21.04 6.60 11.14
C GLY A 444 -21.09 5.41 12.10
N LYS A 445 -21.17 4.16 11.58
CA LYS A 445 -21.14 2.98 12.44
C LYS A 445 -19.74 2.70 12.95
N GLY A 446 -18.72 2.67 12.08
CA GLY A 446 -17.38 2.22 12.45
C GLY A 446 -16.67 3.05 13.52
N LEU A 447 -16.84 4.38 13.54
CA LEU A 447 -16.23 5.23 14.56
C LEU A 447 -17.02 5.25 15.88
N SER A 448 -18.26 4.76 15.88
CA SER A 448 -19.09 4.63 17.08
C SER A 448 -18.88 3.31 17.84
N LEU A 449 -18.00 2.42 17.35
CA LEU A 449 -17.77 1.07 17.91
C LEU A 449 -16.84 1.02 19.14
N ASN A 450 -16.58 2.17 19.79
CA ASN A 450 -15.72 2.24 20.99
C ASN A 450 -16.45 1.87 22.28
#